data_AF-A0A956I591-F1
#
_entry.id   AF-A0A956I591-F1
#
_cell.length_a   1.000
_cell.length_b   1.000
_cell.length_c   1.000
_cell.angle_alpha   90.00
_cell.angle_beta   90.00
_cell.angle_gamma   90.00
#
_symmetry.space_group_name_H-M   'P 1'
#
loop_
_entity.id
_entity.type
_entity.pdbx_description
1 polymer ?
#
loop_
_entity_poly.entity_id
_entity_poly.type
_entity_poly.pdbx_seq_one_letter_code
_entity_poly.pdbx_strand_id
1 'polypeptide(L)'
;MLPWWAWALSGTGGVLLLVVFYDLIQTKDAILRNFPLVGHFRDVMIEQGPKLRQYIVARNDEERPFTRDQRDWIRRSAAQENNYFGFGTDN
;
A
#
# COMPACT_ATOMS: atom_id res chain seq x y z
N MET A 1 -18.85 -33.71 17.52
CA MET A 1 -17.74 -33.57 16.53
C MET A 1 -17.74 -32.13 16.08
N LEU A 2 -16.62 -31.39 16.19
CA LEU A 2 -16.59 -30.01 15.70
C LEU A 2 -16.78 -30.00 14.17
N PRO A 3 -17.55 -29.05 13.63
CA PRO A 3 -17.72 -28.92 12.19
C PRO A 3 -16.42 -28.42 11.52
N TRP A 4 -16.22 -28.79 10.26
CA TRP A 4 -15.01 -28.45 9.50
C TRP A 4 -14.74 -26.95 9.41
N TRP A 5 -15.79 -26.12 9.39
CA TRP A 5 -15.67 -24.66 9.37
C TRP A 5 -15.02 -24.11 10.65
N ALA A 6 -15.17 -24.78 11.79
CA ALA A 6 -14.59 -24.33 13.05
C ALA A 6 -13.05 -24.52 13.04
N TRP A 7 -12.58 -25.61 12.42
CA TRP A 7 -11.16 -25.82 12.16
C TRP A 7 -10.60 -24.82 11.16
N ALA A 8 -11.36 -24.51 10.10
CA ALA A 8 -10.97 -23.48 9.14
C ALA A 8 -10.81 -22.11 9.80
N LEU A 9 -11.81 -21.67 10.59
CA LEU A 9 -11.75 -20.40 11.32
C LEU A 9 -10.61 -20.35 12.33
N SER A 10 -10.36 -21.46 13.04
CA SER A 10 -9.23 -21.53 13.98
C SER A 10 -7.88 -21.42 13.27
N GLY A 11 -7.74 -22.06 12.10
CA GLY A 11 -6.53 -21.97 11.28
C GLY A 11 -6.31 -20.55 10.77
N THR A 12 -7.33 -19.93 10.19
CA THR A 12 -7.27 -18.55 9.71
C THR A 12 -6.97 -17.56 10.85
N GLY A 13 -7.62 -17.72 12.00
CA GLY A 13 -7.37 -16.90 13.18
C GLY A 13 -5.93 -17.02 13.68
N GLY A 14 -5.37 -18.24 13.69
CA GLY A 14 -3.97 -18.48 14.05
C GLY A 14 -2.99 -17.76 13.10
N VAL A 15 -3.24 -17.81 11.79
CA VAL A 15 -2.41 -17.09 10.80
C VAL A 15 -2.49 -15.58 11.02
N LEU A 16 -3.68 -15.02 11.23
CA LEU A 16 -3.84 -13.59 11.48
C LEU A 16 -3.11 -13.15 12.76
N LEU A 17 -3.15 -13.95 13.82
CA LEU A 17 -2.40 -13.67 15.06
C LEU A 17 -0.89 -13.64 14.82
N LEU A 18 -0.35 -14.55 14.01
CA LEU A 18 1.06 -14.54 13.65
C LEU A 18 1.44 -13.27 12.87
N VAL A 19 0.57 -12.82 11.95
CA VAL A 19 0.78 -11.57 11.21
C VAL A 19 0.77 -10.37 12.15
N VAL A 20 -0.19 -10.29 13.07
CA VAL A 20 -0.23 -9.20 14.08
C VAL A 20 1.04 -9.19 14.91
N PHE A 21 1.51 -10.35 15.35
CA PHE A 21 2.73 -10.45 16.15
C PHE A 21 3.96 -9.98 15.37
N TYR A 22 4.05 -10.35 14.09
CA TYR A 22 5.10 -9.86 13.20
C TYR A 22 5.04 -8.33 13.02
N ASP A 23 3.85 -7.79 12.74
CA ASP A 23 3.61 -6.35 12.54
C ASP A 23 4.00 -5.52 13.77
N LEU A 24 3.76 -6.05 14.98
CA LEU A 24 4.11 -5.39 16.25
C LEU A 24 5.61 -5.37 16.54
N ILE A 25 6.34 -6.40 16.11
CA ILE A 25 7.78 -6.54 16.38
C ILE A 25 8.62 -5.80 15.36
N GLN A 26 8.19 -5.77 14.10
CA GLN A 26 8.97 -5.15 13.05
C GLN A 26 9.09 -3.63 13.25
N THR A 27 10.31 -3.11 13.09
CA THR A 27 10.63 -1.69 13.36
C THR A 27 10.70 -0.83 12.10
N LYS A 28 10.49 -1.45 10.93
CA LYS A 28 10.69 -0.80 9.62
C LYS A 28 9.55 0.13 9.24
N ASP A 29 8.31 -0.25 9.56
CA ASP A 29 7.13 0.54 9.23
C ASP A 29 6.33 0.90 10.50
N ALA A 30 6.35 2.19 10.81
CA ALA A 30 5.62 2.74 11.96
C ALA A 30 4.10 2.62 11.82
N ILE A 31 3.57 2.58 10.59
CA ILE A 31 2.13 2.45 10.33
C ILE A 31 1.68 1.04 10.70
N LEU A 32 2.35 0.01 10.20
CA LEU A 32 2.04 -1.38 10.52
C LEU A 32 2.20 -1.69 12.02
N ARG A 33 3.19 -1.09 12.68
CA ARG A 33 3.38 -1.26 14.12
C ARG A 33 2.27 -0.62 14.97
N ASN A 34 1.75 0.53 14.55
CA ASN A 34 0.67 1.22 15.25
C ASN A 34 -0.73 0.69 14.87
N PHE A 35 -0.88 0.14 13.66
CA PHE A 35 -2.12 -0.40 13.13
C PHE A 35 -1.89 -1.78 12.49
N PRO A 36 -1.61 -2.83 13.29
CA PRO A 36 -1.41 -4.19 12.79
C PRO A 36 -2.64 -4.68 12.01
N LEU A 37 -2.44 -5.51 10.97
CA LEU A 37 -3.46 -5.95 9.99
C LEU A 37 -4.07 -4.83 9.15
N VAL A 38 -4.60 -3.78 9.77
CA VAL A 38 -5.33 -2.70 9.09
C VAL A 38 -4.39 -1.86 8.22
N GLY A 39 -3.14 -1.67 8.65
CA GLY A 39 -2.15 -0.91 7.89
C GLY A 39 -1.87 -1.50 6.50
N HIS A 40 -2.00 -2.81 6.31
CA HIS A 40 -1.85 -3.46 5.00
C HIS A 40 -2.90 -3.00 3.98
N PHE A 41 -4.09 -2.58 4.41
CA PHE A 41 -5.12 -2.05 3.50
C PHE A 41 -4.71 -0.74 2.83
N ARG A 42 -3.84 0.06 3.47
CA ARG A 42 -3.33 1.31 2.89
C ARG A 42 -2.72 1.05 1.52
N ASP A 43 -1.88 0.03 1.43
CA ASP A 43 -1.13 -0.25 0.20
C ASP A 43 -2.04 -0.75 -0.91
N VAL A 44 -3.05 -1.56 -0.56
CA VAL A 44 -4.11 -1.97 -1.49
C VAL A 44 -4.87 -0.76 -2.05
N MET A 45 -5.24 0.19 -1.19
CA MET A 45 -5.95 1.41 -1.63
C MET A 45 -5.08 2.31 -2.51
N ILE A 46 -3.78 2.42 -2.19
CA ILE A 46 -2.82 3.16 -3.00
C ILE A 46 -2.68 2.52 -4.39
N GLU A 47 -2.60 1.20 -4.47
CA GLU A 47 -2.49 0.46 -5.74
C GLU A 47 -3.73 0.62 -6.63
N GLN A 48 -4.94 0.67 -6.05
CA GLN A 48 -6.15 0.93 -6.83
C GLN A 48 -6.33 2.41 -7.20
N GLY A 49 -5.65 3.32 -6.50
CA GLY A 49 -5.76 4.77 -6.70
C GLY A 49 -5.53 5.23 -8.16
N PRO A 50 -4.47 4.80 -8.88
CA PRO A 50 -4.24 5.17 -10.29
C PRO A 50 -5.42 4.86 -11.20
N LYS A 51 -6.05 3.68 -11.03
CA LYS A 51 -7.20 3.28 -11.84
C LYS A 51 -8.39 4.20 -11.57
N LEU A 52 -8.66 4.52 -10.30
CA LEU A 52 -9.76 5.41 -9.93
C LEU A 52 -9.57 6.84 -10.44
N ARG A 53 -8.34 7.35 -10.47
CA ARG A 53 -8.05 8.72 -10.95
C ARG A 53 -8.42 8.88 -12.42
N GLN A 54 -8.09 7.91 -13.28
CA GLN A 54 -8.43 7.97 -14.70
C GLN A 54 -9.93 8.19 -14.99
N TYR A 55 -10.81 7.80 -14.06
CA TYR A 55 -12.26 7.90 -14.25
C TYR A 55 -12.95 8.99 -13.40
N ILE A 56 -12.30 9.51 -12.35
CA ILE A 56 -12.96 10.36 -11.34
C ILE A 56 -12.28 11.73 -11.15
N VAL A 57 -10.96 11.89 -11.33
CA VAL A 57 -10.22 13.13 -10.98
C VAL A 57 -9.11 13.46 -12.01
N ALA A 58 -8.84 14.76 -12.20
CA ALA A 58 -7.75 15.42 -12.96
C ALA A 58 -6.47 14.61 -13.26
N ARG A 59 -5.85 14.93 -14.41
CA ARG A 59 -4.61 14.29 -14.91
C ARG A 59 -3.42 14.49 -13.97
N ASN A 60 -2.44 13.58 -14.02
CA ASN A 60 -1.29 13.54 -13.08
C ASN A 60 -0.40 14.82 -13.14
N ASP A 61 -0.50 15.60 -14.21
CA ASP A 61 0.26 16.82 -14.54
C ASP A 61 -0.48 18.13 -14.22
N GLU A 62 -1.77 18.08 -13.87
CA GLU A 62 -2.60 19.26 -13.63
C GLU A 62 -2.39 19.86 -12.22
N GLU A 63 -1.71 19.15 -11.31
CA GLU A 63 -1.41 19.63 -9.95
C GLU A 63 -0.34 20.75 -9.93
N ARG A 64 -0.56 21.80 -9.13
CA ARG A 64 0.36 22.95 -8.97
C ARG A 64 0.63 23.21 -7.47
N PRO A 65 1.80 23.76 -7.08
CA PRO A 65 2.91 24.25 -7.91
C PRO A 65 3.84 23.15 -8.46
N PHE A 66 3.81 21.95 -7.88
CA PHE A 66 4.56 20.79 -8.36
C PHE A 66 3.59 19.69 -8.79
N THR A 67 3.87 19.07 -9.93
CA THR A 67 3.06 17.95 -10.42
C THR A 67 3.29 16.71 -9.58
N ARG A 68 2.38 15.74 -9.67
CA ARG A 68 2.49 14.50 -8.90
C ARG A 68 3.74 13.71 -9.29
N ASP A 69 4.06 13.68 -10.58
CA ASP A 69 5.25 13.01 -11.10
C ASP A 69 6.54 13.61 -10.56
N GLN A 70 6.59 14.95 -10.41
CA GLN A 70 7.72 15.62 -9.79
C GLN A 70 7.90 15.18 -8.33
N ARG A 71 6.81 15.08 -7.57
CA ARG A 71 6.88 14.62 -6.16
C ARG A 71 7.32 13.15 -6.06
N ASP A 72 6.80 12.29 -6.94
CA ASP A 72 7.19 10.88 -6.94
C ASP A 72 8.65 10.68 -7.40
N TRP A 73 9.12 11.46 -8.37
CA TRP A 73 10.52 11.50 -8.76
C TRP A 73 11.42 11.90 -7.60
N ILE A 74 11.07 12.97 -6.87
CA ILE A 74 11.83 13.41 -5.69
C ILE A 74 11.83 12.32 -4.61
N ARG A 75 10.68 11.71 -4.32
CA ARG A 75 10.55 10.64 -3.31
C ARG A 75 11.43 9.44 -3.65
N ARG A 76 11.34 8.92 -4.87
CA ARG A 76 12.14 7.76 -5.32
C ARG A 76 13.63 8.09 -5.33
N SER A 77 14.00 9.28 -5.78
CA SER A 77 15.39 9.73 -5.76
C SER A 77 15.94 9.81 -4.33
N ALA A 78 15.17 10.35 -3.38
CA ALA A 78 15.55 10.43 -1.97
C ALA A 78 15.65 9.04 -1.30
N ALA A 79 14.82 8.09 -1.73
CA ALA A 79 14.86 6.70 -1.27
C ALA A 79 15.97 5.85 -1.94
N GLN A 80 16.76 6.42 -2.85
CA GLN A 80 17.71 5.70 -3.72
C GLN A 80 17.06 4.56 -4.53
N GLU A 81 15.79 4.74 -4.90
CA GLU A 81 15.04 3.83 -5.76
C GLU A 81 15.12 4.25 -7.23
N ASN A 82 14.74 3.36 -8.13
CA ASN A 82 14.68 3.67 -9.57
C ASN A 82 13.66 4.80 -9.84
N ASN A 83 14.17 5.94 -10.26
CA ASN A 83 13.42 7.15 -10.57
C ASN A 83 13.21 7.37 -12.09
N TYR A 84 13.55 6.39 -12.94
CA TYR A 84 13.25 6.43 -14.37
C TYR A 84 11.78 6.07 -14.63
N PHE A 85 11.17 6.78 -15.57
CA PHE A 85 9.81 6.53 -16.05
C PHE A 85 9.84 6.19 -17.53
N GLY A 86 8.92 5.36 -17.98
CA GLY A 86 8.76 5.07 -19.41
C GLY A 86 8.33 6.32 -20.17
N PHE A 87 8.96 6.61 -21.29
CA PHE A 87 8.50 7.70 -22.16
C PHE A 87 7.10 7.38 -22.71
N GLY A 88 6.15 8.31 -22.56
CA GLY A 88 4.78 8.17 -23.10
C GLY A 88 3.77 7.41 -22.22
N THR A 89 4.08 7.13 -20.95
CA THR A 89 3.15 6.45 -20.03
C THR A 89 2.17 7.36 -19.30
N ASP A 90 2.40 8.67 -19.31
CA ASP A 90 1.49 9.70 -18.79
C ASP A 90 1.41 10.83 -19.84
N ASN A 91 0.20 11.37 -20.07
CA ASN A 91 -0.12 12.44 -21.01
C ASN A 91 -0.81 13.61 -20.30
#